data_AF-A0A6G7T6E5-F1
#
_entry.id   AF-A0A6G7T6E5-F1
#
_cell.length_a   1.000
_cell.length_b   1.000
_cell.length_c   1.000
_cell.angle_alpha   90.00
_cell.angle_beta   90.00
_cell.angle_gamma   90.00
#
_symmetry.space_group_name_H-M   'P 1'
#
loop_
_entity.id
_entity.type
_entity.pdbx_description
1 polymer ?
#
loop_
_entity_poly.entity_id
_entity_poly.type
_entity_poly.pdbx_seq_one_letter_code
_entity_poly.pdbx_strand_id
1 'polypeptide(L)'
;MKFTPDDENEVHDVVDFSDPGRCHVTPVIQLPAEISLAITDALGGVVRAAHRTPAATTQDGDGIQRAQTFEEGDVYMLDAPFDGFFADRYLMDFYDVIDRDICSRMHLHTGLRFVRMMTGPGTRIRVSSLSPIDVTHVEGVTPFRPEVFEDTAPDAPDGVHRTRYNLVVPENSWADMQIPRGVSHQFNAHGPHAVIDSVHPEESIETFRERISGYKMMAQTIFLAKEQPASEACKLE
;
A
#
# COMPACT_ATOMS: atom_id res chain seq x y z
N MET A 1 -21.51 -2.71 5.14
CA MET A 1 -21.33 -2.37 6.57
C MET A 1 -20.62 -3.54 7.19
N LYS A 2 -19.46 -3.30 7.81
CA LYS A 2 -18.72 -4.36 8.49
C LYS A 2 -19.55 -4.92 9.64
N PHE A 3 -19.78 -6.22 9.64
CA PHE A 3 -20.33 -6.97 10.77
C PHE A 3 -19.22 -7.48 11.68
N THR A 4 -18.03 -7.71 11.12
CA THR A 4 -16.79 -7.96 11.86
C THR A 4 -15.67 -7.09 11.28
N PRO A 5 -14.65 -6.74 12.08
CA PRO A 5 -13.54 -5.92 11.58
C PRO A 5 -12.82 -6.51 10.35
N ASP A 6 -12.76 -7.82 10.24
CA ASP A 6 -12.17 -8.53 9.10
C ASP A 6 -13.02 -8.45 7.81
N ASP A 7 -14.21 -7.84 7.84
CA ASP A 7 -15.06 -7.74 6.66
C ASP A 7 -14.48 -6.75 5.64
N GLU A 8 -14.29 -7.19 4.40
CA GLU A 8 -13.84 -6.34 3.27
C GLU A 8 -14.98 -5.55 2.60
N ASN A 9 -16.16 -5.50 3.23
CA ASN A 9 -17.42 -5.05 2.63
C ASN A 9 -17.82 -3.60 3.00
N GLU A 10 -16.90 -2.84 3.61
CA GLU A 10 -17.12 -1.43 3.85
C GLU A 10 -16.82 -0.70 2.55
N VAL A 11 -17.85 -0.49 1.73
CA VAL A 11 -17.80 0.38 0.57
C VAL A 11 -18.30 1.74 1.02
N HIS A 12 -17.41 2.72 1.07
CA HIS A 12 -17.84 4.11 1.20
C HIS A 12 -18.20 4.67 -0.16
N ASP A 13 -19.14 5.61 -0.14
CA ASP A 13 -19.51 6.36 -1.31
C ASP A 13 -18.30 7.18 -1.82
N VAL A 14 -17.63 6.71 -2.88
CA VAL A 14 -16.51 7.40 -3.56
C VAL A 14 -16.90 8.84 -3.93
N VAL A 15 -18.18 9.07 -4.21
CA VAL A 15 -18.70 10.36 -4.69
C VAL A 15 -18.65 11.37 -3.57
N ASP A 16 -19.20 11.02 -2.41
CA ASP A 16 -19.37 11.94 -1.28
C ASP A 16 -18.20 11.88 -0.27
N PHE A 17 -17.38 10.84 -0.33
CA PHE A 17 -16.22 10.72 0.55
C PHE A 17 -15.18 11.81 0.26
N SER A 18 -14.67 12.44 1.31
CA SER A 18 -13.58 13.42 1.24
C SER A 18 -12.49 13.05 2.23
N ASP A 19 -11.25 13.05 1.74
CA ASP A 19 -10.08 12.86 2.60
C ASP A 19 -10.03 13.97 3.67
N PRO A 20 -9.75 13.62 4.94
CA PRO A 20 -9.57 14.59 6.02
C PRO A 20 -8.20 15.27 6.00
N GLY A 21 -7.29 14.84 5.13
CA GLY A 21 -5.91 15.30 5.05
C GLY A 21 -5.31 14.97 3.67
N ARG A 22 -3.98 14.98 3.60
CA ARG A 22 -3.24 14.68 2.36
C ARG A 22 -2.07 13.75 2.64
N CYS A 23 -1.77 12.89 1.68
CA CYS A 23 -0.56 12.09 1.71
C CYS A 23 0.66 12.96 1.42
N HIS A 24 1.78 12.66 2.09
CA HIS A 24 3.07 13.30 1.83
C HIS A 24 4.05 12.29 1.25
N VAL A 25 4.64 12.59 0.10
CA VAL A 25 5.64 11.74 -0.56
C VAL A 25 7.00 12.44 -0.61
N THR A 26 8.03 11.77 -0.09
CA THR A 26 9.41 12.23 -0.05
C THR A 26 10.28 11.37 -0.96
N PRO A 27 10.87 11.92 -2.03
CA PRO A 27 11.85 11.22 -2.85
C PRO A 27 13.17 11.04 -2.06
N VAL A 28 13.56 9.80 -1.78
CA VAL A 28 14.68 9.52 -0.85
C VAL A 28 15.98 9.23 -1.59
N ILE A 29 15.96 8.25 -2.48
CA ILE A 29 17.16 7.82 -3.20
C ILE A 29 16.82 7.33 -4.60
N GLN A 30 17.74 7.53 -5.54
CA GLN A 30 17.75 6.84 -6.82
C GLN A 30 19.06 6.08 -6.94
N LEU A 31 18.97 4.78 -7.19
CA LEU A 31 20.08 3.84 -7.12
C LEU A 31 20.42 3.34 -8.54
N PRO A 32 21.66 2.89 -8.77
CA PRO A 32 22.00 2.11 -9.95
C PRO A 32 21.11 0.86 -10.06
N ALA A 33 20.73 0.51 -11.29
CA ALA A 33 19.82 -0.60 -11.58
C ALA A 33 20.20 -1.93 -10.91
N GLU A 34 21.49 -2.27 -10.92
CA GLU A 34 22.02 -3.48 -10.29
C GLU A 34 21.85 -3.50 -8.76
N ILE A 35 21.96 -2.35 -8.11
CA ILE A 35 21.80 -2.21 -6.66
C ILE A 35 20.32 -2.28 -6.30
N SER A 36 19.47 -1.54 -7.03
CA SER A 36 18.02 -1.58 -6.84
C SER A 36 17.48 -2.99 -6.97
N LEU A 37 17.87 -3.70 -8.04
CA LEU A 37 17.48 -5.09 -8.28
C LEU A 37 17.88 -6.00 -7.12
N ALA A 38 19.15 -5.93 -6.68
CA ALA A 38 19.63 -6.76 -5.59
C ALA A 38 18.83 -6.54 -4.29
N ILE A 39 18.42 -5.30 -4.02
CA ILE A 39 17.63 -4.96 -2.84
C ILE A 39 16.20 -5.46 -2.97
N THR A 40 15.52 -5.17 -4.08
CA THR A 40 14.13 -5.59 -4.29
C THR A 40 14.01 -7.11 -4.33
N ASP A 41 14.95 -7.81 -4.96
CA ASP A 41 14.97 -9.27 -5.01
C ASP A 41 15.23 -9.89 -3.63
N ALA A 42 16.12 -9.30 -2.83
CA ALA A 42 16.40 -9.78 -1.49
C ALA A 42 15.18 -9.60 -0.57
N LEU A 43 14.54 -8.42 -0.59
CA LEU A 43 13.39 -8.13 0.26
C LEU A 43 12.15 -8.91 -0.18
N GLY A 44 11.82 -8.93 -1.48
CA GLY A 44 10.74 -9.79 -2.01
C GLY A 44 11.04 -11.27 -1.75
N GLY A 45 12.31 -11.67 -1.80
CA GLY A 45 12.76 -13.02 -1.46
C GLY A 45 12.41 -13.44 -0.03
N VAL A 46 12.46 -12.51 0.94
CA VAL A 46 12.02 -12.75 2.32
C VAL A 46 10.52 -13.03 2.36
N VAL A 47 9.71 -12.21 1.70
CA VAL A 47 8.24 -12.39 1.63
C VAL A 47 7.90 -13.74 1.01
N ARG A 48 8.48 -14.06 -0.15
CA ARG A 48 8.28 -15.36 -0.83
C ARG A 48 8.77 -16.55 -0.01
N ALA A 49 9.80 -16.39 0.82
CA ALA A 49 10.26 -17.43 1.73
C ALA A 49 9.27 -17.65 2.89
N ALA A 50 8.71 -16.56 3.43
CA ALA A 50 7.70 -16.63 4.48
C ALA A 50 6.46 -17.40 4.01
N HIS A 51 5.95 -17.11 2.82
CA HIS A 51 4.79 -17.81 2.22
C HIS A 51 5.02 -19.30 1.94
N ARG A 52 6.27 -19.78 1.96
CA ARG A 52 6.62 -21.20 1.80
C ARG A 52 6.92 -21.91 3.12
N THR A 53 6.84 -21.19 4.25
CA THR A 53 7.31 -21.70 5.54
C THR A 53 6.14 -21.83 6.52
N PRO A 54 5.87 -23.04 7.08
CA PRO A 54 4.79 -23.26 8.04
C PRO A 54 4.82 -22.33 9.25
N ALA A 55 6.02 -21.94 9.70
CA ALA A 55 6.20 -21.02 10.83
C ALA A 55 5.65 -19.60 10.56
N ALA A 56 5.47 -19.19 9.30
CA ALA A 56 4.90 -17.90 8.95
C ALA A 56 3.47 -18.03 8.39
N THR A 57 3.10 -19.19 7.83
CA THR A 57 1.75 -19.44 7.27
C THR A 57 0.77 -20.09 8.25
N THR A 58 1.21 -20.41 9.47
CA THR A 58 0.34 -20.89 10.56
C THR A 58 0.24 -19.81 11.63
N GLN A 59 -0.93 -19.68 12.25
CA GLN A 59 -1.12 -18.79 13.40
C GLN A 59 -0.23 -19.23 14.57
N ASP A 60 0.44 -18.27 15.20
CA ASP A 60 1.25 -18.50 16.40
C ASP A 60 0.40 -18.52 17.69
N GLY A 61 1.06 -18.52 18.85
CA GLY A 61 0.39 -18.56 20.16
C GLY A 61 -0.50 -17.34 20.43
N ASP A 62 -0.26 -16.23 19.75
CA ASP A 62 -1.03 -15.00 19.82
C ASP A 62 -2.12 -14.94 18.71
N GLY A 63 -2.24 -16.00 17.92
CA GLY A 63 -3.20 -16.09 16.82
C GLY A 63 -2.77 -15.32 15.56
N ILE A 64 -1.52 -14.88 15.49
CA ILE A 64 -1.01 -14.05 14.39
C ILE A 64 -0.48 -14.95 13.28
N GLN A 65 -1.01 -14.80 12.07
CA GLN A 65 -0.41 -15.36 10.86
C GLN A 65 0.45 -14.29 10.18
N ARG A 66 1.77 -14.52 10.08
CA ARG A 66 2.71 -13.51 9.60
C ARG A 66 2.72 -13.37 8.08
N ALA A 67 2.55 -14.47 7.35
CA ALA A 67 2.44 -14.47 5.89
C ALA A 67 0.96 -14.31 5.49
N GLN A 68 0.63 -13.20 4.85
CA GLN A 68 -0.72 -12.81 4.42
C GLN A 68 -0.69 -12.41 2.93
N THR A 69 -1.85 -12.40 2.27
CA THR A 69 -1.96 -11.99 0.85
C THR A 69 -2.98 -10.86 0.74
N PHE A 70 -2.60 -9.78 0.08
CA PHE A 70 -3.39 -8.57 -0.15
C PHE A 70 -3.71 -8.43 -1.64
N GLU A 71 -4.52 -7.43 -2.01
CA GLU A 71 -4.81 -7.16 -3.43
C GLU A 71 -3.55 -6.76 -4.19
N GLU A 72 -2.68 -6.00 -3.54
CA GLU A 72 -1.47 -5.43 -4.11
C GLU A 72 -0.33 -6.45 -4.24
N GLY A 73 -0.27 -7.45 -3.36
CA GLY A 73 0.93 -8.25 -3.17
C GLY A 73 0.85 -9.27 -2.05
N ASP A 74 1.89 -10.08 -1.95
CA ASP A 74 2.11 -10.93 -0.78
C ASP A 74 2.79 -10.14 0.33
N VAL A 75 2.39 -10.39 1.57
CA VAL A 75 2.85 -9.65 2.76
C VAL A 75 3.49 -10.59 3.76
N TYR A 76 4.56 -10.13 4.39
CA TYR A 76 5.16 -10.76 5.56
C TYR A 76 5.33 -9.76 6.70
N MET A 77 4.67 -10.04 7.83
CA MET A 77 4.84 -9.30 9.08
C MET A 77 6.23 -9.58 9.68
N LEU A 78 7.10 -8.57 9.58
CA LEU A 78 8.43 -8.59 10.18
C LEU A 78 8.33 -8.62 11.69
N ASP A 79 7.47 -7.77 12.25
CA ASP A 79 7.25 -7.75 13.68
C ASP A 79 5.81 -7.38 14.03
N ALA A 80 5.34 -8.00 15.11
CA ALA A 80 4.06 -7.68 15.71
C ALA A 80 4.25 -6.56 16.76
N PRO A 81 3.18 -5.88 17.17
CA PRO A 81 3.21 -4.95 18.29
C PRO A 81 3.64 -5.68 19.57
N PHE A 82 4.38 -4.99 20.44
CA PHE A 82 4.84 -5.53 21.72
C PHE A 82 4.78 -4.49 22.83
N ASP A 83 5.04 -4.90 24.07
CA ASP A 83 4.95 -4.01 25.24
C ASP A 83 5.82 -2.76 25.08
N GLY A 84 5.16 -1.60 25.03
CA GLY A 84 5.80 -0.30 24.85
C GLY A 84 6.04 0.12 23.39
N PHE A 85 5.72 -0.72 22.41
CA PHE A 85 5.81 -0.41 20.98
C PHE A 85 4.56 -0.90 20.23
N PHE A 86 3.69 0.05 19.90
CA PHE A 86 2.31 -0.22 19.52
C PHE A 86 2.08 -0.31 18.00
N ALA A 87 3.15 -0.42 17.22
CA ALA A 87 3.11 -0.52 15.76
C ALA A 87 3.53 -1.92 15.30
N ASP A 88 2.87 -2.43 14.26
CA ASP A 88 3.40 -3.54 13.48
C ASP A 88 4.28 -3.03 12.33
N ARG A 89 5.03 -3.96 11.74
CA ARG A 89 5.84 -3.72 10.56
C ARG A 89 5.77 -4.88 9.59
N TYR A 90 5.66 -4.59 8.31
CA TYR A 90 5.71 -5.62 7.28
C TYR A 90 6.51 -5.24 6.04
N LEU A 91 6.90 -6.28 5.30
CA LEU A 91 7.31 -6.19 3.91
C LEU A 91 6.19 -6.72 3.01
N MET A 92 5.99 -6.07 1.88
CA MET A 92 5.11 -6.58 0.83
C MET A 92 5.87 -6.64 -0.49
N ASP A 93 5.75 -7.78 -1.14
CA ASP A 93 6.23 -8.06 -2.50
C ASP A 93 5.04 -7.83 -3.45
N PHE A 94 5.10 -6.76 -4.24
CA PHE A 94 3.97 -6.39 -5.10
C PHE A 94 3.83 -7.36 -6.26
N TYR A 95 2.59 -7.56 -6.67
CA TYR A 95 2.30 -8.12 -7.97
C TYR A 95 2.33 -7.04 -9.05
N ASP A 96 2.75 -7.42 -10.27
CA ASP A 96 2.58 -6.58 -11.45
C ASP A 96 1.10 -6.55 -11.83
N VAL A 97 0.53 -5.34 -11.87
CA VAL A 97 -0.89 -5.15 -12.22
C VAL A 97 -1.20 -5.58 -13.64
N ILE A 98 -0.25 -5.48 -14.58
CA ILE A 98 -0.45 -5.89 -15.97
C ILE A 98 -0.50 -7.41 -16.07
N ASP A 99 0.40 -8.12 -15.38
CA ASP A 99 0.42 -9.59 -15.39
C ASP A 99 -0.82 -10.18 -14.69
N ARG A 100 -1.37 -9.47 -13.69
CA ARG A 100 -2.58 -9.89 -12.97
C ARG A 100 -3.89 -9.44 -13.61
N ASP A 101 -3.85 -8.50 -14.54
CA ASP A 101 -5.03 -7.82 -15.12
C ASP A 101 -5.97 -7.21 -14.07
N ILE A 102 -5.41 -6.79 -12.93
CA ILE A 102 -6.17 -6.26 -11.78
C ILE A 102 -5.51 -4.98 -11.26
N CYS A 103 -6.31 -3.96 -11.07
CA CYS A 103 -6.01 -2.74 -10.35
C CYS A 103 -6.45 -2.91 -8.88
N SER A 104 -5.55 -2.63 -7.93
CA SER A 104 -5.90 -2.68 -6.50
C SER A 104 -6.96 -1.64 -6.18
N ARG A 105 -7.89 -1.88 -5.25
CA ARG A 105 -8.93 -0.90 -4.94
C ARG A 105 -8.38 0.29 -4.14
N MET A 106 -8.91 1.49 -4.41
CA MET A 106 -8.70 2.65 -3.54
C MET A 106 -9.24 2.32 -2.15
N HIS A 107 -8.44 2.56 -1.13
CA HIS A 107 -8.83 2.25 0.24
C HIS A 107 -8.24 3.26 1.23
N LEU A 108 -8.78 3.27 2.45
CA LEU A 108 -8.22 4.03 3.56
C LEU A 108 -8.04 3.11 4.76
N HIS A 109 -7.23 3.59 5.70
CA HIS A 109 -6.98 2.91 6.97
C HIS A 109 -7.45 3.85 8.09
N THR A 110 -8.02 3.29 9.16
CA THR A 110 -8.41 4.08 10.34
C THR A 110 -7.20 4.64 11.09
N GLY A 111 -6.07 3.93 11.02
CA GLY A 111 -4.77 4.35 11.54
C GLY A 111 -3.91 5.10 10.52
N LEU A 112 -2.94 5.87 11.02
CA LEU A 112 -1.89 6.44 10.19
C LEU A 112 -0.90 5.36 9.73
N ARG A 113 -0.21 5.62 8.61
CA ARG A 113 0.80 4.71 8.06
C ARG A 113 2.06 5.43 7.61
N PHE A 114 3.17 4.73 7.72
CA PHE A 114 4.40 5.05 7.02
C PHE A 114 4.71 3.94 6.02
N VAL A 115 5.06 4.31 4.79
CA VAL A 115 5.34 3.37 3.72
C VAL A 115 6.63 3.80 3.01
N ARG A 116 7.62 2.92 2.95
CA ARG A 116 8.77 3.06 2.06
C ARG A 116 8.54 2.22 0.83
N MET A 117 8.35 2.88 -0.31
CA MET A 117 8.21 2.25 -1.62
C MET A 117 9.58 2.12 -2.27
N MET A 118 9.89 0.93 -2.78
CA MET A 118 11.18 0.62 -3.41
C MET A 118 10.93 -0.03 -4.76
N THR A 119 11.52 0.53 -5.81
CA THR A 119 11.41 0.03 -7.18
C THR A 119 12.77 -0.41 -7.72
N GLY A 120 12.76 -1.48 -8.52
CA GLY A 120 13.90 -1.99 -9.28
C GLY A 120 13.80 -1.62 -10.76
N PRO A 121 14.65 -2.24 -11.61
CA PRO A 121 14.67 -2.00 -13.05
C PRO A 121 13.35 -2.40 -13.71
N GLY A 122 12.89 -1.64 -14.71
CA GLY A 122 11.65 -1.93 -15.42
C GLY A 122 10.39 -1.84 -14.55
N THR A 123 10.49 -1.27 -13.34
CA THR A 123 9.38 -1.25 -12.38
C THR A 123 9.05 0.15 -11.88
N ARG A 124 7.79 0.55 -11.98
CA ARG A 124 7.27 1.82 -11.44
C ARG A 124 6.15 1.52 -10.44
N ILE A 125 5.91 2.42 -9.48
CA ILE A 125 4.72 2.35 -8.61
C ILE A 125 3.86 3.58 -8.86
N ARG A 126 2.62 3.37 -9.28
CA ARG A 126 1.59 4.40 -9.31
C ARG A 126 0.93 4.48 -7.95
N VAL A 127 1.03 5.65 -7.33
CA VAL A 127 0.36 6.00 -6.08
C VAL A 127 -0.83 6.90 -6.42
N SER A 128 -2.00 6.58 -5.89
CA SER A 128 -3.20 7.39 -6.12
C SER A 128 -3.86 7.80 -4.81
N SER A 129 -4.61 8.90 -4.80
CA SER A 129 -5.46 9.36 -3.70
C SER A 129 -6.65 10.18 -4.23
N LEU A 130 -7.71 10.33 -3.42
CA LEU A 130 -8.84 11.23 -3.72
C LEU A 130 -8.59 12.68 -3.31
N SER A 131 -7.41 12.97 -2.78
CA SER A 131 -6.90 14.31 -2.49
C SER A 131 -5.51 14.52 -3.11
N PRO A 132 -5.10 15.78 -3.37
CA PRO A 132 -3.75 16.06 -3.87
C PRO A 132 -2.67 15.46 -2.97
N ILE A 133 -1.65 14.88 -3.59
CA ILE A 133 -0.48 14.32 -2.90
C ILE A 133 0.60 15.40 -2.80
N ASP A 134 1.03 15.71 -1.58
CA ASP A 134 2.06 16.72 -1.34
C ASP A 134 3.45 16.10 -1.52
N VAL A 135 4.20 16.55 -2.53
CA VAL A 135 5.57 16.10 -2.79
C VAL A 135 6.58 17.01 -2.07
N THR A 136 7.35 16.46 -1.15
CA THR A 136 8.32 17.19 -0.30
C THR A 136 9.71 17.31 -0.95
N HIS A 137 9.78 17.35 -2.29
CA HIS A 137 11.03 17.49 -3.03
C HIS A 137 11.75 18.79 -2.68
N VAL A 138 13.05 18.68 -2.40
CA VAL A 138 13.95 19.80 -2.14
C VAL A 138 15.03 19.81 -3.21
N GLU A 139 15.07 20.89 -3.99
CA GLU A 139 16.00 21.06 -5.10
C GLU A 139 17.46 20.94 -4.63
N GLY A 140 18.25 20.11 -5.32
CA GLY A 140 19.64 19.83 -4.97
C GLY A 140 19.85 18.93 -3.76
N VAL A 141 18.78 18.43 -3.11
CA VAL A 141 18.87 17.52 -1.95
C VAL A 141 18.18 16.19 -2.26
N THR A 142 16.90 16.21 -2.66
CA THR A 142 16.19 14.99 -3.02
C THR A 142 16.46 14.63 -4.48
N PRO A 143 16.65 13.33 -4.81
CA PRO A 143 17.33 12.96 -6.06
C PRO A 143 16.44 12.97 -7.31
N PHE A 144 15.11 12.99 -7.13
CA PHE A 144 14.17 13.00 -8.23
C PHE A 144 12.89 13.73 -7.83
N ARG A 145 12.17 14.23 -8.82
CA ARG A 145 10.81 14.75 -8.67
C ARG A 145 9.85 13.77 -9.34
N PRO A 146 8.96 13.11 -8.58
CA PRO A 146 7.92 12.26 -9.14
C PRO A 146 7.06 13.00 -10.16
N GLU A 147 6.66 12.28 -11.20
CA GLU A 147 5.60 12.74 -12.10
C GLU A 147 4.27 12.74 -11.35
N VAL A 148 3.48 13.79 -11.53
CA VAL A 148 2.15 13.93 -10.93
C VAL A 148 1.12 14.26 -12.00
N PHE A 149 -0.06 13.65 -11.92
CA PHE A 149 -1.14 13.87 -12.86
C PHE A 149 -2.50 13.56 -12.24
N GLU A 150 -3.56 14.01 -12.89
CA GLU A 150 -4.94 13.79 -12.49
C GLU A 150 -5.66 12.96 -13.55
N ASP A 151 -6.52 12.05 -13.11
CA ASP A 151 -7.45 11.34 -13.98
C ASP A 151 -8.81 11.15 -13.29
N THR A 152 -9.71 10.41 -13.93
CA THR A 152 -11.00 10.06 -13.33
C THR A 152 -10.83 8.79 -12.52
N ALA A 153 -11.31 8.79 -11.28
CA ALA A 153 -11.37 7.60 -10.44
C ALA A 153 -12.22 6.53 -11.16
N PRO A 154 -11.66 5.34 -11.45
CA PRO A 154 -12.35 4.31 -12.23
C PRO A 154 -13.55 3.72 -11.49
N ASP A 155 -13.59 3.89 -10.17
CA ASP A 155 -14.61 3.36 -9.27
C ASP A 155 -15.80 4.33 -9.08
N ALA A 156 -15.77 5.49 -9.74
CA ALA A 156 -16.89 6.43 -9.69
C ALA A 156 -18.11 5.84 -10.44
N PRO A 157 -19.34 5.96 -9.90
CA PRO A 157 -20.54 5.54 -10.61
C PRO A 157 -20.69 6.17 -11.99
N ASP A 158 -21.38 5.48 -12.91
CA ASP A 158 -21.65 5.96 -14.26
C ASP A 158 -22.20 7.40 -14.26
N GLY A 159 -21.55 8.28 -15.02
CA GLY A 159 -21.94 9.68 -15.14
C GLY A 159 -21.45 10.59 -14.01
N VAL A 160 -20.73 10.06 -13.02
CA VAL A 160 -20.08 10.83 -11.96
C VAL A 160 -18.60 11.01 -12.27
N HIS A 161 -18.14 12.26 -12.28
CA HIS A 161 -16.72 12.56 -12.39
C HIS A 161 -16.13 12.79 -11.00
N ARG A 162 -15.18 11.93 -10.61
CA ARG A 162 -14.39 12.07 -9.39
C ARG A 162 -12.91 12.16 -9.78
N THR A 163 -12.24 13.24 -9.41
CA THR A 163 -10.81 13.40 -9.65
C THR A 163 -10.02 12.44 -8.77
N ARG A 164 -9.11 11.69 -9.38
CA ARG A 164 -8.07 10.91 -8.71
C ARG A 164 -6.73 11.59 -8.97
N TYR A 165 -6.00 11.86 -7.89
CA TYR A 165 -4.67 12.45 -7.93
C TYR A 165 -3.65 11.34 -7.91
N ASN A 166 -2.69 11.41 -8.82
CA ASN A 166 -1.71 10.36 -9.04
C ASN A 166 -0.29 10.90 -8.94
N LEU A 167 0.61 10.02 -8.51
CA LEU A 167 2.04 10.21 -8.49
C LEU A 167 2.73 8.93 -8.96
N VAL A 168 3.82 9.06 -9.71
CA VAL A 168 4.63 7.92 -10.15
C VAL A 168 5.97 7.89 -9.43
N VAL A 169 6.20 6.84 -8.65
CA VAL A 169 7.53 6.48 -8.16
C VAL A 169 8.30 5.85 -9.33
N PRO A 170 9.41 6.46 -9.79
CA PRO A 170 10.13 5.99 -10.97
C PRO A 170 10.90 4.70 -10.69
N GLU A 171 11.48 4.10 -11.73
CA GLU A 171 12.35 2.94 -11.59
C GLU A 171 13.58 3.24 -10.72
N ASN A 172 14.10 2.17 -10.09
CA ASN A 172 15.36 2.20 -9.34
C ASN A 172 15.38 3.25 -8.23
N SER A 173 14.25 3.48 -7.56
CA SER A 173 14.10 4.57 -6.61
C SER A 173 13.43 4.15 -5.31
N TRP A 174 13.71 4.89 -4.24
CA TRP A 174 12.93 4.82 -3.01
C TRP A 174 12.20 6.13 -2.76
N ALA A 175 10.93 6.01 -2.40
CA ALA A 175 10.11 7.12 -1.96
C ALA A 175 9.42 6.73 -0.64
N ASP A 176 9.49 7.62 0.34
CA ASP A 176 8.80 7.45 1.61
C ASP A 176 7.47 8.20 1.55
N MET A 177 6.40 7.57 2.03
CA MET A 177 5.06 8.13 2.06
C MET A 177 4.51 8.09 3.49
N GLN A 178 3.99 9.23 3.93
CA GLN A 178 3.24 9.37 5.16
C GLN A 178 1.76 9.49 4.80
N ILE A 179 0.94 8.62 5.38
CA ILE A 179 -0.49 8.54 5.13
C ILE A 179 -1.21 8.88 6.43
N PRO A 180 -1.89 10.02 6.53
CA PRO A 180 -2.69 10.35 7.70
C PRO A 180 -3.87 9.39 7.87
N ARG A 181 -4.41 9.32 9.08
CA ARG A 181 -5.63 8.57 9.40
C ARG A 181 -6.76 8.95 8.45
N GLY A 182 -7.47 7.94 7.94
CA GLY A 182 -8.65 8.14 7.12
C GLY A 182 -8.39 8.74 5.74
N VAL A 183 -7.12 8.83 5.30
CA VAL A 183 -6.78 9.33 3.96
C VAL A 183 -6.68 8.17 2.98
N SER A 184 -7.43 8.29 1.89
CA SER A 184 -7.47 7.35 0.79
C SER A 184 -6.13 7.26 0.08
N HIS A 185 -5.77 6.03 -0.26
CA HIS A 185 -4.60 5.73 -1.06
C HIS A 185 -4.78 4.44 -1.85
N GLN A 186 -3.92 4.28 -2.85
CA GLN A 186 -3.89 3.14 -3.74
C GLN A 186 -2.45 2.94 -4.22
N PHE A 187 -1.96 1.71 -4.25
CA PHE A 187 -0.65 1.37 -4.78
C PHE A 187 -0.79 0.35 -5.91
N ASN A 188 -0.23 0.66 -7.07
CA ASN A 188 -0.22 -0.23 -8.23
C ASN A 188 1.21 -0.32 -8.79
N ALA A 189 1.83 -1.49 -8.69
CA ALA A 189 3.14 -1.74 -9.28
C ALA A 189 3.01 -2.12 -10.75
N HIS A 190 3.82 -1.50 -11.61
CA HIS A 190 3.97 -1.82 -13.01
C HIS A 190 5.38 -2.33 -13.22
N GLY A 191 5.54 -3.65 -13.28
CA GLY A 191 6.82 -4.36 -13.31
C GLY A 191 7.06 -5.25 -12.08
N PRO A 192 8.04 -6.18 -12.17
CA PRO A 192 8.17 -7.29 -11.22
C PRO A 192 9.03 -6.99 -9.98
N HIS A 193 9.64 -5.81 -9.88
CA HIS A 193 10.62 -5.48 -8.84
C HIS A 193 10.13 -4.34 -7.95
N ALA A 194 8.95 -4.50 -7.34
CA ALA A 194 8.36 -3.53 -6.44
C ALA A 194 8.16 -4.14 -5.04
N VAL A 195 8.67 -3.44 -4.02
CA VAL A 195 8.53 -3.84 -2.62
C VAL A 195 8.14 -2.62 -1.79
N ILE A 196 7.27 -2.80 -0.80
CA ILE A 196 7.13 -1.82 0.29
C ILE A 196 7.59 -2.38 1.63
N ASP A 197 8.15 -1.48 2.43
CA ASP A 197 8.36 -1.65 3.87
C ASP A 197 7.44 -0.67 4.59
N SER A 198 6.51 -1.17 5.38
CA SER A 198 5.46 -0.36 5.98
C SER A 198 5.40 -0.56 7.48
N VAL A 199 5.10 0.54 8.19
CA VAL A 199 4.85 0.57 9.62
C VAL A 199 3.42 1.06 9.84
N HIS A 200 2.68 0.37 10.71
CA HIS A 200 1.30 0.67 11.05
C HIS A 200 1.15 0.96 12.54
N PRO A 201 1.44 2.20 12.97
CA PRO A 201 1.36 2.54 14.38
C PRO A 201 -0.03 2.37 14.99
N GLU A 202 -1.09 2.65 14.25
CA GLU A 202 -2.40 2.81 14.91
C GLU A 202 -3.38 1.67 14.61
N GLU A 203 -3.26 1.03 13.45
CA GLU A 203 -4.08 -0.14 13.09
C GLU A 203 -3.88 -1.32 14.07
N SER A 204 -2.64 -1.46 14.57
CA SER A 204 -2.27 -2.38 15.62
C SER A 204 -2.99 -2.13 16.95
N ILE A 205 -3.00 -0.88 17.45
CA ILE A 205 -3.69 -0.53 18.72
C ILE A 205 -5.18 -0.87 18.63
N GLU A 206 -5.81 -0.51 17.51
CA GLU A 206 -7.26 -0.65 17.36
C GLU A 206 -7.65 -2.12 17.28
N THR A 207 -6.86 -2.93 16.58
CA THR A 207 -7.06 -4.38 16.51
C THR A 207 -6.96 -5.06 17.88
N PHE A 208 -5.98 -4.67 18.70
CA PHE A 208 -5.89 -5.14 20.08
C PHE A 208 -7.00 -4.59 20.99
N ARG A 209 -7.36 -3.31 20.87
CA ARG A 209 -8.43 -2.66 21.65
C ARG A 209 -9.80 -3.28 21.38
N GLU A 210 -10.07 -3.62 20.13
CA GLU A 210 -11.36 -4.15 19.65
C GLU A 210 -11.49 -5.66 19.83
N ARG A 211 -10.44 -6.32 20.34
CA ARG A 211 -10.38 -7.77 20.61
C ARG A 211 -10.66 -8.59 19.34
N ILE A 212 -10.11 -8.14 18.22
CA ILE A 212 -10.23 -8.82 16.94
C ILE A 212 -9.44 -10.13 17.04
N SER A 213 -10.11 -11.27 16.82
CA SER A 213 -9.46 -12.58 16.81
C SER A 213 -8.83 -12.86 15.46
N GLY A 214 -7.59 -13.38 15.42
CA GLY A 214 -6.94 -13.80 14.18
C GLY A 214 -6.30 -12.67 13.38
N TYR A 215 -5.76 -11.66 14.08
CA TYR A 215 -5.07 -10.46 13.56
C TYR A 215 -4.80 -10.48 12.05
N LYS A 216 -5.73 -9.91 11.29
CA LYS A 216 -5.51 -9.60 9.88
C LYS A 216 -5.09 -8.16 9.77
N MET A 217 -3.98 -7.92 9.07
CA MET A 217 -3.50 -6.56 8.78
C MET A 217 -4.45 -5.78 7.84
N MET A 218 -5.58 -6.36 7.44
CA MET A 218 -6.64 -5.75 6.64
C MET A 218 -7.87 -5.36 7.48
N ALA A 219 -7.87 -5.64 8.79
CA ALA A 219 -9.05 -5.47 9.62
C ALA A 219 -9.52 -3.99 9.69
N GLN A 220 -8.64 -3.03 9.43
CA GLN A 220 -9.00 -1.61 9.40
C GLN A 220 -8.92 -0.99 8.00
N THR A 221 -8.73 -1.83 6.97
CA THR A 221 -8.84 -1.39 5.57
C THR A 221 -10.31 -1.20 5.23
N ILE A 222 -10.61 -0.03 4.69
CA ILE A 222 -11.92 0.39 4.22
C ILE A 222 -11.80 0.65 2.72
N PHE A 223 -12.51 -0.15 1.92
CA PHE A 223 -12.47 -0.01 0.46
C PHE A 223 -13.45 1.06 -0.01
N LEU A 224 -13.03 1.87 -0.98
CA LEU A 224 -13.95 2.84 -1.58
C LEU A 224 -14.67 2.25 -2.79
N ALA A 225 -14.25 1.07 -3.27
CA ALA A 225 -14.85 0.39 -4.40
C ALA A 225 -15.39 -0.99 -4.02
N LYS A 226 -16.49 -1.39 -4.67
CA LYS A 226 -17.09 -2.71 -4.48
C LYS A 226 -16.33 -3.81 -5.24
N GLU A 227 -15.83 -3.49 -6.42
CA GLU A 227 -15.20 -4.44 -7.35
C GLU A 227 -13.77 -3.99 -7.65
N GLN A 228 -12.91 -4.95 -8.00
CA GLN A 228 -11.55 -4.68 -8.47
C GLN A 228 -11.60 -4.28 -9.95
N PRO A 229 -11.12 -3.09 -10.35
CA PRO A 229 -11.05 -2.72 -11.75
C PRO A 229 -10.02 -3.56 -12.51
N ALA A 230 -10.19 -3.67 -13.83
CA ALA A 230 -9.16 -4.23 -14.70
C ALA A 230 -7.90 -3.34 -14.73
N SER A 231 -6.74 -3.88 -15.10
CA SER A 231 -5.47 -3.15 -15.04
C SER A 231 -5.40 -1.91 -15.95
N GLU A 232 -6.23 -1.84 -16.99
CA GLU A 232 -6.36 -0.65 -17.84
C GLU A 232 -6.76 0.60 -17.03
N ALA A 233 -7.47 0.43 -15.90
CA ALA A 233 -7.86 1.52 -15.01
C ALA A 233 -6.69 2.12 -14.21
N CYS A 234 -5.55 1.43 -14.10
CA CYS A 234 -4.34 1.95 -13.44
C CYS A 234 -3.12 2.04 -14.35
N LYS A 235 -3.23 1.67 -15.62
CA LYS A 235 -2.13 1.69 -16.58
C LYS A 235 -1.36 3.01 -16.58
N LEU A 236 -0.05 2.91 -16.70
CA LEU A 236 0.84 4.03 -16.99
C LEU A 236 1.10 4.04 -18.49
N GLU A 237 0.82 5.17 -19.16
CA GLU A 237 1.19 5.40 -20.55
C GLU A 237 2.72 5.59 -20.72
#